data_AF-A0A7S2HZK0-F1
#
_entry.id   AF-A0A7S2HZK0-F1
#
_cell.length_a   1.000
_cell.length_b   1.000
_cell.length_c   1.000
_cell.angle_alpha   90.00
_cell.angle_beta   90.00
_cell.angle_gamma   90.00
#
_symmetry.space_group_name_H-M   'P 1'
#
loop_
_entity.id
_entity.type
_entity.pdbx_description
1 polymer ?
#
loop_
_entity_poly.entity_id
_entity_poly.type
_entity_poly.pdbx_seq_one_letter_code
_entity_poly.pdbx_strand_id
1 'polypeptide(L)'
;SWAAKMRLRRLAASQAGDDVARSVKSILNKLTIEKFAQLSEKLLTIEFRTKDHMEMLIQEVFEKATMQHHFIDMYADLCMTLHEFFTSHPVGDDAKFTFKRALLNQCQAAFERNLAPPKSLADLEDPEERIIEETKYKTRMVG
;
A
#
# COMPACT_ATOMS: atom_id res chain seq x y z
N SER A 1 30.32 11.85 20.44
CA SER A 1 30.14 10.43 20.80
C SER A 1 29.47 9.66 19.65
N TRP A 2 29.87 8.41 19.43
CA TRP A 2 29.29 7.51 18.42
C TRP A 2 27.77 7.33 18.58
N ALA A 3 27.28 7.31 19.82
CA ALA A 3 25.85 7.25 20.14
C ALA A 3 25.04 8.46 19.62
N ALA A 4 25.62 9.67 19.66
CA ALA A 4 24.98 10.88 19.14
C ALA A 4 24.87 10.87 17.60
N LYS A 5 25.91 10.37 16.91
CA LYS A 5 25.89 10.17 15.45
C LYS A 5 24.85 9.12 15.04
N MET A 6 24.71 8.02 15.79
CA MET A 6 23.68 7.01 15.54
C MET A 6 22.26 7.59 15.71
N ARG A 7 22.03 8.41 16.74
CA ARG A 7 20.72 9.00 17.02
C ARG A 7 20.31 9.99 15.92
N LEU A 8 21.23 10.84 15.47
CA LEU A 8 21.01 11.75 14.32
C LEU A 8 20.73 10.98 13.02
N ARG A 9 21.46 9.88 12.77
CA ARG A 9 21.23 9.04 11.58
C ARG A 9 19.85 8.38 11.60
N ARG A 10 19.38 7.92 12.77
CA ARG A 10 18.04 7.32 12.91
C ARG A 10 16.92 8.35 12.72
N LEU A 11 17.09 9.56 13.27
CA LEU A 11 16.17 10.68 13.05
C LEU A 11 16.09 11.08 11.57
N ALA A 12 17.24 11.21 10.90
CA ALA A 12 17.28 11.52 9.47
C ALA A 12 16.64 10.43 8.61
N ALA A 13 16.85 9.14 8.95
CA ALA A 13 16.20 8.03 8.25
C ALA A 13 14.67 8.02 8.43
N SER A 14 14.19 8.32 9.65
CA SER A 14 12.76 8.47 9.93
C SER A 14 12.15 9.63 9.12
N GLN A 15 12.82 10.77 9.12
CA GLN A 15 12.35 11.97 8.42
C GLN A 15 12.31 11.77 6.90
N ALA A 16 13.32 11.10 6.34
CA ALA A 16 13.35 10.74 4.91
C ALA A 16 12.20 9.79 4.53
N GLY A 17 11.85 8.83 5.40
CA GLY A 17 10.69 7.96 5.18
C GLY A 17 9.37 8.74 5.17
N ASP A 18 9.20 9.70 6.11
CA ASP A 18 8.02 10.55 6.18
C ASP A 18 7.88 11.50 4.97
N ASP A 19 8.99 11.96 4.39
CA ASP A 19 9.00 12.77 3.17
C ASP A 19 8.57 11.96 1.94
N VAL A 20 9.03 10.72 1.82
CA VAL A 20 8.63 9.80 0.74
C VAL A 20 7.13 9.49 0.84
N ALA A 21 6.64 9.13 2.03
CA ALA A 21 5.23 8.84 2.25
C ALA A 21 4.33 10.04 1.92
N ARG A 22 4.70 11.25 2.35
CA ARG A 22 3.94 12.46 2.01
C ARG A 22 3.92 12.75 0.51
N SER A 23 5.04 12.55 -0.17
CA SER A 23 5.15 12.78 -1.60
C SER A 23 4.28 11.80 -2.41
N VAL A 24 4.35 10.52 -2.08
CA VAL A 24 3.50 9.47 -2.67
C VAL A 24 2.03 9.80 -2.47
N LYS A 25 1.61 10.11 -1.24
CA LYS A 25 0.22 10.49 -0.94
C LYS A 25 -0.25 11.71 -1.72
N SER A 26 0.57 12.76 -1.80
CA SER A 26 0.25 13.99 -2.52
C SER A 26 0.00 13.73 -4.01
N ILE A 27 0.78 12.85 -4.62
CA ILE A 27 0.62 12.45 -6.03
C ILE A 27 -0.62 11.59 -6.21
N LEU A 28 -0.74 10.50 -5.43
CA LEU A 28 -1.84 9.54 -5.58
C LEU A 28 -3.22 10.14 -5.24
N ASN A 29 -3.28 11.17 -4.39
CA ASN A 29 -4.52 11.92 -4.13
C ASN A 29 -5.00 12.75 -5.31
N LYS A 30 -4.11 13.09 -6.24
CA LYS A 30 -4.40 13.89 -7.45
C LYS A 30 -4.44 13.04 -8.71
N LEU A 31 -4.20 11.73 -8.58
CA LEU A 31 -4.14 10.81 -9.69
C LEU A 31 -5.54 10.64 -10.29
N THR A 32 -5.64 10.98 -11.57
CA THR A 32 -6.82 10.81 -12.40
C THR A 32 -6.37 10.34 -13.77
N ILE A 33 -7.30 9.80 -14.57
CA ILE A 33 -7.01 9.34 -15.93
C ILE A 33 -6.34 10.44 -16.76
N GLU A 34 -6.86 11.66 -16.72
CA GLU A 34 -6.32 12.82 -17.45
C GLU A 34 -4.89 13.20 -17.02
N LYS A 35 -4.58 13.02 -15.74
CA LYS A 35 -3.28 13.40 -15.15
C LYS A 35 -2.32 12.21 -15.03
N PHE A 36 -2.71 11.04 -15.51
CA PHE A 36 -1.98 9.79 -15.31
C PHE A 36 -0.53 9.92 -15.75
N ALA A 37 -0.29 10.25 -17.03
CA ALA A 37 1.06 10.34 -17.60
C ALA A 37 1.97 11.28 -16.79
N GLN A 38 1.48 12.49 -16.47
CA GLN A 38 2.27 13.48 -15.74
C GLN A 38 2.54 13.06 -14.28
N LEU A 39 1.55 12.45 -13.61
CA LEU A 39 1.66 12.10 -12.19
C LEU A 39 2.38 10.78 -11.96
N SER A 40 2.25 9.81 -12.86
CA SER A 40 3.02 8.56 -12.82
C SER A 40 4.51 8.87 -13.03
N GLU A 41 4.88 9.68 -14.02
CA GLU A 41 6.27 10.13 -14.19
C GLU A 41 6.82 10.83 -12.93
N LYS A 42 6.04 11.74 -12.33
CA LYS A 42 6.43 12.38 -11.06
C LYS A 42 6.52 11.40 -9.89
N LEU A 43 5.78 10.30 -9.92
CA LEU A 43 5.88 9.27 -8.90
C LEU A 43 7.19 8.51 -9.02
N LEU A 44 7.63 8.23 -10.25
CA LEU A 44 8.88 7.51 -10.54
C LEU A 44 10.14 8.33 -10.22
N THR A 45 10.04 9.66 -10.09
CA THR A 45 11.17 10.51 -9.70
C THR A 45 11.43 10.49 -8.19
N ILE A 46 10.53 9.91 -7.38
CA ILE A 46 10.72 9.75 -5.95
C ILE A 46 11.80 8.69 -5.68
N GLU A 47 12.67 8.96 -4.73
CA GLU A 47 13.79 8.08 -4.41
C GLU A 47 13.38 6.96 -3.43
N PHE A 48 13.01 5.80 -3.97
CA PHE A 48 12.64 4.61 -3.20
C PHE A 48 13.90 3.83 -2.77
N ARG A 49 14.45 4.15 -1.58
CA ARG A 49 15.70 3.56 -1.07
C ARG A 49 15.56 2.25 -0.30
N THR A 50 14.37 1.95 0.23
CA THR A 50 14.15 0.81 1.13
C THR A 50 12.93 -0.02 0.73
N LYS A 51 12.93 -1.30 1.14
CA LYS A 51 11.78 -2.20 0.93
C LYS A 51 10.49 -1.58 1.46
N ASP A 52 10.57 -1.00 2.66
CA ASP A 52 9.46 -0.32 3.32
C ASP A 52 8.84 0.81 2.47
N HIS A 53 9.65 1.55 1.69
CA HIS A 53 9.10 2.59 0.79
C HIS A 53 8.29 1.98 -0.35
N MET A 54 8.74 0.84 -0.91
CA MET A 54 8.02 0.14 -1.97
C MET A 54 6.72 -0.48 -1.42
N GLU A 55 6.78 -1.12 -0.25
CA GLU A 55 5.60 -1.71 0.40
C GLU A 55 4.57 -0.63 0.76
N MET A 56 5.00 0.51 1.29
CA MET A 56 4.13 1.66 1.56
C MET A 56 3.48 2.18 0.28
N LEU A 57 4.23 2.32 -0.82
CA LEU A 57 3.66 2.73 -2.11
C LEU A 57 2.59 1.74 -2.60
N ILE A 58 2.90 0.44 -2.55
CA ILE A 58 1.96 -0.63 -2.96
C ILE A 58 0.70 -0.57 -2.12
N GLN A 59 0.82 -0.39 -0.80
CA GLN A 59 -0.32 -0.26 0.10
C GLN A 59 -1.20 0.94 -0.28
N GLU A 60 -0.62 2.11 -0.51
CA GLU A 60 -1.37 3.33 -0.88
C GLU A 60 -2.08 3.19 -2.23
N VAL A 61 -1.43 2.56 -3.23
CA VAL A 61 -2.05 2.27 -4.53
C VAL A 61 -3.21 1.28 -4.36
N PHE A 62 -2.98 0.21 -3.61
CA PHE A 62 -3.98 -0.84 -3.38
C PHE A 62 -5.22 -0.30 -2.65
N GLU A 63 -5.02 0.45 -1.56
CA GLU A 63 -6.13 1.04 -0.80
C GLU A 63 -7.00 1.92 -1.68
N LYS A 64 -6.39 2.78 -2.50
CA LYS A 64 -7.12 3.63 -3.45
C LYS A 64 -7.84 2.81 -4.52
N ALA A 65 -7.20 1.79 -5.09
CA ALA A 65 -7.81 0.92 -6.08
C ALA A 65 -9.06 0.20 -5.52
N THR A 66 -9.02 -0.20 -4.24
CA THR A 66 -10.16 -0.83 -3.57
C THR A 66 -11.26 0.14 -3.14
N MET A 67 -11.02 1.45 -3.17
CA MET A 67 -12.04 2.47 -2.86
C MET A 67 -12.59 3.14 -4.13
N GLN A 68 -11.79 3.22 -5.19
CA GLN A 68 -12.07 3.95 -6.42
C GLN A 68 -12.17 2.97 -7.60
N HIS A 69 -13.09 2.01 -7.50
CA HIS A 69 -13.27 0.93 -8.48
C HIS A 69 -13.43 1.41 -9.93
N HIS A 70 -14.01 2.60 -10.14
CA HIS A 70 -14.16 3.19 -11.47
C HIS A 70 -12.81 3.49 -12.17
N PHE A 71 -11.73 3.61 -11.40
CA PHE A 71 -10.37 3.84 -11.90
C PHE A 71 -9.48 2.60 -11.84
N ILE A 72 -10.06 1.40 -11.72
CA ILE A 72 -9.28 0.16 -11.54
C ILE A 72 -8.30 -0.10 -12.68
N ASP A 73 -8.70 0.16 -13.92
CA ASP A 73 -7.84 -0.02 -15.10
C ASP A 73 -6.61 0.89 -15.03
N MET A 74 -6.80 2.15 -14.61
CA MET A 74 -5.71 3.10 -14.39
C MET A 74 -4.77 2.64 -13.27
N TYR A 75 -5.28 2.05 -12.19
CA TYR A 75 -4.43 1.50 -11.13
C TYR A 75 -3.67 0.25 -11.58
N ALA A 76 -4.25 -0.57 -12.46
CA ALA A 76 -3.56 -1.70 -13.08
C ALA A 76 -2.40 -1.22 -13.96
N ASP A 77 -2.64 -0.20 -14.80
CA ASP A 77 -1.60 0.44 -15.62
C ASP A 77 -0.50 1.07 -14.76
N LEU A 78 -0.87 1.68 -13.63
CA LEU A 78 0.11 2.19 -12.66
C LEU A 78 0.99 1.06 -12.10
N CYS A 79 0.38 -0.07 -11.73
CA CYS A 79 1.13 -1.22 -11.22
C CYS A 79 2.11 -1.78 -12.26
N MET A 80 1.72 -1.80 -13.55
CA MET A 80 2.61 -2.19 -14.65
C MET A 80 3.79 -1.23 -14.77
N THR A 81 3.52 0.08 -14.78
CA THR A 81 4.55 1.13 -14.83
C THR A 81 5.53 1.01 -13.65
N LEU A 82 5.02 0.80 -12.44
CA LEU A 82 5.83 0.62 -11.23
C LEU A 82 6.66 -0.68 -11.30
N HIS A 83 6.08 -1.76 -11.82
CA HIS A 83 6.80 -3.01 -11.99
C HIS A 83 8.03 -2.87 -12.89
N GLU A 84 7.87 -2.19 -14.03
CA GLU A 84 8.97 -1.91 -14.97
C GLU A 84 10.05 -1.04 -14.32
N PHE A 85 9.65 0.01 -13.60
CA PHE A 85 10.56 0.89 -12.89
C PHE A 85 11.40 0.13 -11.85
N PHE A 86 10.77 -0.66 -10.98
CA PHE A 86 11.48 -1.41 -9.93
C PHE A 86 12.25 -2.62 -10.43
N THR A 87 11.93 -3.11 -11.63
CA THR A 87 12.77 -4.12 -12.30
C THR A 87 14.09 -3.50 -12.75
N SER A 88 14.05 -2.24 -13.21
CA SER A 88 15.24 -1.48 -13.63
C SER A 88 16.00 -0.84 -12.46
N HIS A 89 15.29 -0.56 -11.36
CA HIS A 89 15.79 0.09 -10.15
C HIS A 89 15.43 -0.76 -8.92
N PRO A 90 16.12 -1.90 -8.72
CA PRO A 90 15.85 -2.78 -7.58
C PRO A 90 16.11 -2.06 -6.26
N VAL A 91 15.28 -2.35 -5.25
CA VAL A 91 15.35 -1.72 -3.93
C VAL A 91 15.82 -2.72 -2.88
N GLY A 92 16.91 -2.37 -2.19
CA GLY A 92 17.57 -3.24 -1.22
C GLY A 92 18.41 -4.36 -1.87
N ASP A 93 19.08 -5.14 -1.03
CA ASP A 93 20.10 -6.12 -1.48
C ASP A 93 19.52 -7.51 -1.79
N ASP A 94 18.23 -7.71 -1.61
CA ASP A 94 17.58 -9.02 -1.73
C ASP A 94 16.95 -9.22 -3.11
N ALA A 95 17.62 -9.98 -3.97
CA ALA A 95 17.15 -10.28 -5.32
C ALA A 95 15.79 -11.00 -5.37
N LYS A 96 15.33 -11.61 -4.26
CA LYS A 96 13.99 -12.23 -4.20
C LYS A 96 12.89 -11.23 -3.90
N PHE A 97 13.23 -10.02 -3.47
CA PHE A 97 12.28 -8.96 -3.20
C PHE A 97 12.03 -8.18 -4.50
N THR A 98 10.84 -8.37 -5.08
CA THR A 98 10.41 -7.72 -6.31
C THR A 98 9.06 -7.05 -6.10
N PHE A 99 8.78 -6.01 -6.89
CA PHE A 99 7.49 -5.32 -6.87
C PHE A 99 6.31 -6.31 -7.04
N LYS A 100 6.42 -7.24 -8.00
CA LYS A 100 5.40 -8.26 -8.25
C LYS A 100 5.12 -9.13 -7.02
N ARG A 101 6.16 -9.54 -6.28
CA ARG A 101 6.01 -10.37 -5.08
C ARG A 101 5.43 -9.56 -3.91
N ALA A 102 5.84 -8.31 -3.75
CA ALA A 102 5.27 -7.42 -2.74
C ALA A 102 3.79 -7.12 -3.02
N LEU A 103 3.41 -6.87 -4.28
CA LEU A 103 2.02 -6.68 -4.69
C LEU A 103 1.17 -7.93 -4.44
N LEU A 104 1.69 -9.11 -4.79
CA LEU A 104 1.01 -10.39 -4.52
C LEU A 104 0.76 -10.58 -3.02
N ASN A 105 1.76 -10.32 -2.18
CA ASN A 105 1.62 -10.40 -0.73
C ASN A 105 0.55 -9.43 -0.21
N GLN A 106 0.49 -8.21 -0.74
CA GLN A 106 -0.53 -7.22 -0.37
C GLN A 106 -1.94 -7.72 -0.75
N CYS A 107 -2.11 -8.27 -1.95
CA CYS A 107 -3.38 -8.86 -2.38
C CYS A 107 -3.80 -10.03 -1.47
N GLN A 108 -2.86 -10.92 -1.15
CA GLN A 108 -3.12 -12.05 -0.26
C GLN A 108 -3.52 -11.57 1.14
N ALA A 109 -2.77 -10.64 1.73
CA ALA A 109 -3.08 -10.08 3.05
C ALA A 109 -4.45 -9.38 3.08
N ALA A 110 -4.81 -8.66 2.00
CA ALA A 110 -6.12 -8.05 1.88
C ALA A 110 -7.25 -9.08 1.73
N PHE A 111 -7.01 -10.16 0.99
CA PHE A 111 -7.96 -11.25 0.83
C PHE A 111 -8.18 -12.01 2.14
N GLU A 112 -7.11 -12.41 2.83
CA GLU A 112 -7.17 -13.08 4.13
C GLU A 112 -7.84 -12.21 5.20
N ARG A 113 -7.58 -10.89 5.21
CA ARG A 113 -8.26 -9.95 6.10
C ARG A 113 -9.77 -9.90 5.86
N ASN A 114 -10.21 -10.06 4.61
CA ASN A 114 -11.63 -10.12 4.29
C ASN A 114 -12.27 -11.48 4.62
N LEU A 115 -11.49 -12.56 4.67
CA LEU A 115 -11.90 -13.90 5.11
C LEU A 115 -11.87 -14.11 6.62
N ALA A 116 -11.29 -13.18 7.38
CA ALA A 116 -11.27 -13.28 8.83
C ALA A 116 -12.53 -12.64 9.43
N PRO A 117 -13.22 -13.30 10.38
CA PRO A 117 -14.29 -12.67 11.13
C PRO A 117 -13.76 -11.39 11.81
N PRO A 118 -14.52 -10.28 11.81
CA PRO A 118 -14.20 -9.13 12.63
C PRO A 118 -13.90 -9.56 14.07
N LYS A 119 -12.77 -9.13 14.64
CA LYS A 119 -12.41 -9.47 16.04
C LYS A 119 -13.51 -9.07 17.03
N SER A 120 -14.22 -7.99 16.70
CA SER A 120 -15.38 -7.50 17.47
C SER A 120 -16.54 -8.48 17.55
N LEU A 121 -16.70 -9.44 16.62
CA LEU A 121 -17.80 -10.41 16.67
C LEU A 121 -17.80 -11.28 17.93
N ALA A 122 -16.62 -11.54 18.49
CA ALA A 122 -16.46 -12.32 19.71
C ALA A 122 -16.73 -11.49 20.98
N ASP A 123 -16.58 -10.16 20.88
CA ASP A 123 -16.68 -9.22 22.00
C ASP A 123 -18.08 -8.58 22.13
N LEU A 124 -18.97 -8.81 21.16
CA LEU A 124 -20.35 -8.33 21.20
C LEU A 124 -21.17 -9.17 22.19
N GLU A 125 -21.66 -8.55 23.26
CA GLU A 125 -22.51 -9.22 24.25
C GLU A 125 -23.97 -9.33 23.80
N ASP A 126 -24.43 -8.39 22.96
CA ASP A 126 -25.80 -8.37 22.44
C ASP A 126 -26.02 -9.41 21.32
N PRO A 127 -26.94 -10.38 21.50
CA PRO A 127 -27.26 -11.38 20.48
C PRO A 127 -27.77 -10.80 19.17
N GLU A 128 -28.49 -9.68 19.20
CA GLU A 128 -29.03 -9.06 17.98
C GLU A 128 -27.94 -8.38 17.16
N GLU A 129 -27.06 -7.58 17.78
CA GLU A 129 -25.86 -7.02 17.12
C GLU A 129 -24.94 -8.10 16.56
N ARG A 130 -24.74 -9.21 17.29
CA ARG A 130 -23.94 -10.36 16.80
C ARG A 130 -24.50 -10.94 15.50
N ILE A 131 -25.82 -11.14 15.42
CA ILE A 131 -26.47 -11.68 14.22
C ILE A 131 -26.34 -10.70 13.06
N ILE A 132 -26.49 -9.40 13.31
CA ILE A 132 -26.34 -8.34 12.29
C ILE A 132 -24.92 -8.33 11.74
N GLU A 133 -23.89 -8.33 12.59
CA GLU A 133 -22.49 -8.33 12.16
C GLU A 133 -22.09 -9.66 11.49
N GLU A 134 -22.60 -10.81 11.95
CA GLU A 134 -22.40 -12.09 11.26
C GLU A 134 -23.03 -12.08 9.86
N THR A 135 -24.22 -11.50 9.73
CA THR A 135 -24.92 -11.42 8.44
C THR A 135 -24.17 -10.49 7.50
N LYS A 136 -23.75 -9.30 7.96
CA LYS A 136 -22.91 -8.39 7.17
C LYS A 136 -21.59 -9.04 6.75
N TYR A 137 -20.95 -9.78 7.66
CA TYR A 137 -19.73 -10.53 7.38
C TYR A 137 -19.97 -11.61 6.31
N LYS A 138 -21.03 -12.43 6.46
CA LYS A 138 -21.41 -13.45 5.49
C LYS A 138 -21.76 -12.83 4.13
N THR A 139 -22.50 -11.73 4.07
CA THR A 139 -22.84 -11.04 2.82
C THR A 139 -21.60 -10.44 2.13
N ARG A 140 -20.64 -9.89 2.89
CA ARG A 140 -19.34 -9.44 2.36
C ARG A 140 -18.52 -10.57 1.72
N MET A 141 -18.74 -11.82 2.11
CA MET A 141 -18.01 -12.98 1.60
C MET A 141 -18.54 -13.48 0.23
N VAL A 142 -19.76 -13.09 -0.18
CA VAL A 142 -20.43 -13.70 -1.35
C VAL A 142 -20.04 -13.05 -2.67
N GLY A 143 -19.48 -11.83 -2.66
CA GLY A 143 -19.15 -11.07 -3.87
C GLY A 143 -20.35 -10.36 -4.48
#